data_AF-A0A524CRA4-F1
#
_entry.id   AF-A0A524CRA4-F1
#
_cell.length_a   1.000
_cell.length_b   1.000
_cell.length_c   1.000
_cell.angle_alpha   90.00
_cell.angle_beta   90.00
_cell.angle_gamma   90.00
#
_symmetry.space_group_name_H-M   'P 1'
#
loop_
_entity.id
_entity.type
_entity.pdbx_description
1 polymer ?
#
loop_
_entity_poly.entity_id
_entity_poly.type
_entity_poly.pdbx_seq_one_letter_code
_entity_poly.pdbx_strand_id
1 'polypeptide(L)' 'MNKTLSGKIASHTLGQFGDRDMRYGFIGLELPNGEHMRAKVDKYTESETFAIGDEVEVELETLGDTDIWVARKIRKIH' A
#
# COMPACT_ATOMS: atom_id res chain seq x y z
N MET A 1 -6.38 11.71 -8.70
CA MET A 1 -6.92 12.25 -7.43
C MET A 1 -6.14 11.62 -6.29
N ASN A 2 -5.80 12.39 -5.26
CA ASN A 2 -5.04 11.90 -4.12
C ASN A 2 -6.01 11.61 -2.98
N LYS A 3 -5.91 10.44 -2.37
CA LYS A 3 -6.78 10.01 -1.27
C LYS A 3 -5.93 9.35 -0.18
N THR A 4 -6.17 9.72 1.06
CA THR A 4 -5.59 9.01 2.21
C THR A 4 -6.63 8.07 2.79
N LEU A 5 -6.23 6.83 3.07
CA LEU A 5 -7.07 5.80 3.67
C LEU A 5 -6.35 5.14 4.84
N SER A 6 -7.10 4.83 5.88
CA SER A 6 -6.63 4.02 7.01
C SER A 6 -7.29 2.65 6.94
N GLY A 7 -6.54 1.61 7.27
CA GLY A 7 -7.04 0.23 7.26
C GLY A 7 -5.98 -0.75 7.75
N LYS A 8 -6.32 -2.02 7.71
CA LYS A 8 -5.46 -3.11 8.13
C LYS A 8 -4.84 -3.81 6.93
N ILE A 9 -3.55 -4.16 6.98
CA ILE A 9 -2.91 -4.98 5.94
C ILE A 9 -3.53 -6.39 6.00
N ALA A 10 -4.41 -6.70 5.05
CA ALA A 10 -5.05 -8.00 4.94
C ALA A 10 -4.18 -9.01 4.16
N SER A 11 -3.41 -8.51 3.19
CA SER A 11 -2.47 -9.32 2.39
C SER A 11 -1.38 -8.46 1.78
N HIS A 12 -0.26 -9.07 1.40
CA HIS A 12 0.72 -8.43 0.54
C HIS A 12 1.42 -9.45 -0.35
N THR A 13 1.75 -9.03 -1.57
CA THR A 13 2.64 -9.76 -2.48
C THR A 13 3.69 -8.77 -2.93
N LEU A 14 4.84 -8.79 -2.24
CA LEU A 14 5.94 -7.87 -2.47
C LEU A 14 7.17 -8.67 -2.89
N GLY A 15 7.71 -8.35 -4.06
CA GLY A 15 9.03 -8.78 -4.48
C GLY A 15 10.07 -7.74 -4.08
N GLN A 16 11.23 -8.20 -3.64
CA GLN A 16 12.42 -7.37 -3.51
C GLN A 16 13.22 -7.45 -4.82
N PHE A 17 13.64 -6.31 -5.35
CA PHE A 17 14.43 -6.27 -6.58
C PHE A 17 15.88 -5.84 -6.30
N GLY A 18 16.79 -6.81 -6.42
CA GLY A 18 18.23 -6.63 -6.14
C GLY A 18 18.53 -6.40 -4.66
N ASP A 19 19.76 -5.94 -4.37
CA ASP A 19 20.25 -5.71 -2.99
C ASP A 19 19.74 -4.40 -2.35
N ARG A 20 18.90 -3.65 -3.06
CA ARG A 20 18.28 -2.42 -2.53
C ARG A 20 16.95 -2.80 -1.88
N ASP A 21 16.53 -2.07 -0.85
CA ASP A 21 15.21 -2.18 -0.19
C ASP A 21 14.03 -1.75 -1.10
N MET A 22 14.16 -1.97 -2.42
CA MET A 22 13.16 -1.66 -3.42
C MET A 22 12.11 -2.76 -3.43
N ARG A 23 10.94 -2.45 -2.88
CA ARG A 23 9.77 -3.33 -2.86
C ARG A 23 8.84 -3.02 -4.02
N TYR A 24 8.36 -4.05 -4.68
CA TYR A 24 7.38 -3.94 -5.76
C TYR A 24 6.27 -4.96 -5.58
N GLY A 25 5.05 -4.60 -5.94
CA GLY A 25 3.94 -5.54 -5.99
C GLY A 25 2.66 -4.89 -5.51
N PHE A 26 1.96 -5.55 -4.59
CA PHE A 26 0.65 -5.10 -4.14
C PHE A 26 0.43 -5.37 -2.66
N ILE A 27 -0.34 -4.49 -2.03
CA ILE A 27 -0.95 -4.71 -0.73
C ILE A 27 -2.47 -4.78 -0.88
N GLY A 28 -3.11 -5.59 -0.04
CA GLY A 28 -4.54 -5.57 0.20
C GLY A 28 -4.83 -4.94 1.55
N LEU A 29 -5.72 -3.96 1.57
CA LEU A 29 -6.19 -3.26 2.76
C LEU A 29 -7.63 -3.68 3.06
N GLU A 30 -7.89 -4.04 4.32
CA GLU A 30 -9.23 -4.13 4.87
C GLU A 30 -9.56 -2.78 5.54
N LEU A 31 -10.58 -2.10 5.04
CA LEU A 31 -11.03 -0.81 5.54
C LEU A 31 -11.99 -0.98 6.74
N PRO A 32 -12.18 0.04 7.59
CA PRO A 32 -13.06 -0.05 8.76
C PRO A 32 -14.53 -0.39 8.45
N ASN A 33 -14.97 -0.13 7.22
CA ASN A 33 -16.31 -0.48 6.73
C ASN A 33 -16.41 -1.94 6.22
N GLY A 34 -15.34 -2.73 6.31
CA GLY A 34 -15.25 -4.11 5.81
C GLY A 34 -14.93 -4.24 4.32
N GLU A 35 -14.84 -3.12 3.60
CA GLU A 35 -14.44 -3.14 2.18
C GLU A 35 -12.96 -3.50 2.05
N HIS A 36 -12.64 -4.17 0.96
CA HIS A 36 -11.27 -4.55 0.63
C HIS A 36 -10.79 -3.75 -0.57
N MET A 37 -9.58 -3.20 -0.46
CA MET A 37 -8.94 -2.43 -1.52
C MET A 37 -7.56 -3.00 -1.83
N ARG A 38 -7.19 -2.99 -3.11
CA ARG A 38 -5.84 -3.33 -3.55
C ARG A 38 -5.09 -2.07 -3.96
N ALA A 39 -3.86 -1.91 -3.46
CA ALA A 39 -2.96 -0.83 -3.85
C ALA A 39 -1.64 -1.40 -4.38
N LYS A 40 -1.15 -0.84 -5.48
CA LYS A 40 0.17 -1.15 -6.04
C LYS A 40 1.25 -0.48 -5.20
N VAL A 41 2.34 -1.21 -4.96
CA VAL A 41 3.59 -0.72 -4.38
C VAL A 41 4.64 -0.71 -5.48
N ASP A 42 5.34 0.40 -5.62
CA ASP A 42 6.45 0.56 -6.56
C ASP A 42 7.66 1.21 -5.88
N LYS A 43 8.74 1.42 -6.65
CA LYS A 43 9.99 2.02 -6.13
C LYS A 43 9.85 3.43 -5.56
N TYR A 44 8.75 4.13 -5.85
CA TYR A 44 8.47 5.46 -5.34
C TYR A 44 7.55 5.42 -4.12
N THR A 45 7.08 4.24 -3.70
CA THR A 45 6.33 4.08 -2.46
C THR A 45 7.26 4.24 -1.27
N GLU A 46 7.09 5.32 -0.52
CA GLU A 46 7.69 5.47 0.80
C GLU A 46 6.94 4.57 1.78
N SER A 47 7.62 3.60 2.40
CA SER A 47 6.96 2.71 3.35
C SER A 47 7.84 2.36 4.53
N GLU A 48 7.21 2.29 5.71
CA GLU A 48 7.76 1.62 6.88
C GLU A 48 7.70 0.09 6.69
N THR A 49 8.37 -0.67 7.56
CA THR A 49 8.21 -2.13 7.56
C THR A 49 6.85 -2.49 8.16
N PHE A 50 6.00 -3.12 7.36
CA PHE A 50 4.68 -3.62 7.76
C PHE A 50 4.56 -5.12 7.48
N ALA A 51 3.62 -5.74 8.17
CA ALA A 51 3.24 -7.13 8.08
C ALA A 51 1.71 -7.24 7.96
N ILE A 52 1.23 -8.43 7.57
CA ILE A 52 -0.19 -8.75 7.62
C ILE A 52 -0.69 -8.58 9.06
N GLY A 53 -1.79 -7.85 9.20
CA GLY A 53 -2.40 -7.54 10.49
C GLY A 53 -2.09 -6.13 11.02
N ASP A 54 -1.08 -5.45 10.47
CA ASP A 54 -0.75 -4.09 10.91
C ASP A 54 -1.81 -3.07 10.46
N GLU A 55 -2.12 -2.12 11.34
CA GLU A 55 -2.91 -0.95 11.00
C GLU A 55 -2.02 0.11 10.36
N VAL A 56 -2.43 0.59 9.19
CA VAL A 56 -1.67 1.54 8.38
C VAL A 56 -2.54 2.68 7.88
N GLU A 57 -1.90 3.83 7.67
CA GLU A 57 -2.39 4.91 6.83
C GLU A 57 -1.65 4.86 5.49
N VAL A 58 -2.41 4.92 4.40
CA VAL A 58 -1.90 4.83 3.03
C VAL A 58 -2.36 6.04 2.22
N GLU A 59 -1.38 6.77 1.67
CA GLU A 59 -1.61 7.81 0.67
C GLU A 59 -1.65 7.15 -0.72
N LEU A 60 -2.79 7.29 -1.40
CA LEU A 60 -3.08 6.65 -2.68
C LEU A 60 -3.22 7.68 -3.79
N GLU A 61 -2.69 7.32 -4.96
CA GLU A 61 -2.85 8.06 -6.20
C GLU A 61 -3.27 7.13 -7.34
N THR A 62 -4.02 7.66 -8.29
CA THR A 62 -4.34 6.97 -9.54
C THR A 62 -3.11 6.93 -10.45
N LEU A 63 -2.77 5.77 -11.01
CA LEU A 63 -1.65 5.64 -11.94
C LEU A 63 -2.05 6.15 -13.33
N GLY A 64 -1.74 7.42 -13.62
CA GLY A 64 -2.11 8.05 -14.89
C GLY A 64 -3.62 7.98 -15.11
N ASP A 65 -4.03 7.55 -16.31
CA ASP A 65 -5.44 7.40 -16.70
C ASP A 65 -5.97 5.96 -16.48
N THR A 66 -5.38 5.21 -15.57
CA THR A 66 -5.80 3.82 -15.25
C THR A 66 -6.66 3.77 -13.98
N ASP A 67 -7.35 2.67 -13.75
CA ASP A 67 -8.10 2.44 -12.50
C ASP A 67 -7.22 1.89 -11.36
N ILE A 68 -5.89 1.93 -11.51
CA ILE A 68 -4.95 1.37 -10.55
C ILE A 68 -4.61 2.41 -9.49
N TRP A 69 -4.91 2.07 -8.23
CA TRP A 69 -4.41 2.81 -7.07
C TRP A 69 -2.97 2.42 -6.75
N VAL A 70 -2.10 3.41 -6.62
CA VAL A 70 -0.69 3.26 -6.23
C VAL A 70 -0.51 3.90 -4.87
N ALA A 71 0.09 3.15 -3.95
CA ALA A 71 0.52 3.69 -2.67
C ALA A 71 1.76 4.57 -2.87
N ARG A 72 1.68 5.83 -2.47
CA ARG A 72 2.82 6.75 -2.41
C ARG A 72 3.46 6.74 -1.04
N LYS A 73 2.64 6.58 0.00
CA LYS A 73 3.11 6.50 1.37
C LYS A 73 2.34 5.45 2.15
N ILE A 74 3.05 4.64 2.94
CA ILE A 74 2.48 3.68 3.88
C ILE A 74 3.15 3.90 5.24
N ARG A 75 2.35 4.27 6.25
CA ARG A 75 2.81 4.49 7.63
C ARG A 75 2.02 3.61 8.57
N LYS A 76 2.67 3.06 9.60
CA LYS A 76 1.93 2.40 10.69
C LYS A 76 1.20 3.44 11.52
N ILE A 77 0.03 3.04 12.00
CA ILE A 77 -0.80 3.84 12.90
C ILE A 77 -1.18 3.07 14.16
N HIS A 78 -0.25 2.31 14.74
CA HIS A 78 -0.25 1.84 16.12
C HIS A 78 1.09 1.18 16.48
#